data_AF-A0AAW6RCH9-F1
#
_entry.id   AF-A0AAW6RCH9-F1
#
_cell.length_a   1.000
_cell.length_b   1.000
_cell.length_c   1.000
_cell.angle_alpha   90.00
_cell.angle_beta   90.00
_cell.angle_gamma   90.00
#
_symmetry.space_group_name_H-M   'P 1'
#
loop_
_entity.id
_entity.type
_entity.pdbx_description
1 polymer ?
#
loop_
_entity_poly.entity_id
_entity_poly.type
_entity_poly.pdbx_seq_one_letter_code
_entity_poly.pdbx_strand_id
1 'polypeptide(L)'
;MTEITITHTAADGTLADGMVRGDGTYELLKANGFRWFRSLGLMGIQSSRDRQPNEHKISRAARALEEAGHTVTVEIDRTHRDPAEAEADRAARQAERVAALENKADRRAAQIADGQAGDYSPDTITAGDLVKIRHYGWTPVLRINKKTVSVETPAPFGGRMIRHTVPYPELRGHRPQGETTDTAEAV
;
A
#
# COMPACT_ATOMS: atom_id res chain seq x y z
N MET A 1 33.93 -8.05 -0.83
CA MET A 1 33.87 -7.89 -2.29
C MET A 1 32.72 -8.75 -2.77
N THR A 2 31.74 -8.12 -3.40
CA THR A 2 30.48 -8.75 -3.83
C THR A 2 30.33 -8.50 -5.32
N GLU A 3 29.86 -9.50 -6.05
CA GLU A 3 29.54 -9.35 -7.48
C GLU A 3 28.09 -8.92 -7.62
N ILE A 4 27.86 -7.80 -8.31
CA ILE A 4 26.55 -7.17 -8.45
C ILE A 4 26.27 -7.01 -9.93
N THR A 5 25.11 -7.47 -10.39
CA THR A 5 24.69 -7.32 -11.78
C THR A 5 23.54 -6.34 -11.85
N ILE A 6 23.69 -5.25 -12.60
CA ILE A 6 22.64 -4.30 -12.92
C ILE A 6 22.16 -4.57 -14.34
N THR A 7 20.99 -5.17 -14.48
CA THR A 7 20.37 -5.50 -15.77
C THR A 7 19.26 -4.51 -16.08
N HIS A 8 19.17 -4.07 -17.34
CA HIS A 8 18.02 -3.36 -17.87
C HIS A 8 17.47 -4.03 -19.13
N THR A 9 16.17 -4.33 -19.11
CA THR A 9 15.39 -4.76 -20.28
C THR A 9 14.08 -3.98 -20.33
N ALA A 10 13.47 -3.86 -21.51
CA ALA A 10 12.11 -3.30 -21.62
C ALA A 10 11.11 -4.13 -20.79
N ALA A 11 11.20 -5.47 -20.96
CA ALA A 11 11.02 -6.54 -19.97
C ALA A 11 10.67 -6.17 -18.53
N ASP A 12 11.73 -6.11 -17.77
CA ASP A 12 11.78 -6.15 -16.33
C ASP A 12 12.10 -4.77 -15.75
N GLY A 13 12.53 -3.85 -16.61
CA GLY A 13 13.07 -2.56 -16.25
C GLY A 13 14.51 -2.71 -15.75
N THR A 14 14.95 -1.78 -14.92
CA THR A 14 16.28 -1.82 -14.30
C THR A 14 16.23 -2.54 -12.96
N LEU A 15 16.97 -3.65 -12.83
CA LEU A 15 17.10 -4.45 -11.62
C LEU A 15 18.59 -4.62 -11.25
N ALA A 16 18.86 -4.78 -9.96
CA ALA A 16 20.16 -5.08 -9.41
C ALA A 16 20.09 -6.36 -8.58
N ASP A 17 20.91 -7.34 -8.94
CA ASP A 17 21.06 -8.64 -8.29
C ASP A 17 22.48 -8.83 -7.72
N GLY A 18 22.64 -9.81 -6.83
CA GLY A 18 23.93 -10.15 -6.20
C GLY A 18 24.20 -9.38 -4.90
N MET A 19 23.27 -8.57 -4.41
CA MET A 19 23.44 -7.84 -3.15
C MET A 19 23.51 -8.79 -1.95
N VAL A 20 24.41 -8.52 -1.01
CA VAL A 20 24.50 -9.25 0.25
C VAL A 20 23.99 -8.37 1.39
N ARG A 21 23.24 -8.96 2.33
CA ARG A 21 22.77 -8.20 3.49
C ARG A 21 23.96 -7.76 4.35
N GLY A 22 24.03 -6.47 4.64
CA GLY A 22 24.99 -5.91 5.58
C GLY A 22 26.35 -5.51 4.99
N ASP A 23 26.55 -5.68 3.68
CA ASP A 23 27.79 -5.26 2.99
C ASP A 23 27.76 -3.81 2.48
N GLY A 24 26.67 -3.07 2.75
CA GLY A 24 26.48 -1.68 2.35
C GLY A 24 25.89 -1.47 0.95
N THR A 25 25.78 -2.52 0.13
CA THR A 25 25.27 -2.44 -1.26
C THR A 25 23.85 -1.88 -1.33
N TYR A 26 22.99 -2.30 -0.41
CA TYR A 26 21.61 -1.80 -0.29
C TYR A 26 21.57 -0.27 -0.09
N GLU A 27 22.46 0.28 0.75
CA GLU A 27 22.47 1.71 1.05
C GLU A 27 23.01 2.53 -0.12
N LEU A 28 24.04 2.00 -0.79
CA LEU A 28 24.61 2.59 -2.00
C LEU A 28 23.58 2.64 -3.14
N LEU A 29 22.88 1.53 -3.40
CA LEU A 29 21.83 1.47 -4.41
C LEU A 29 20.66 2.40 -4.05
N LYS A 30 20.22 2.40 -2.79
CA LYS A 30 19.15 3.28 -2.30
C LYS A 30 19.50 4.77 -2.45
N ALA A 31 20.73 5.15 -2.13
CA ALA A 31 21.24 6.53 -2.31
C ALA A 31 21.31 6.96 -3.78
N ASN A 32 21.34 6.00 -4.71
CA ASN A 32 21.34 6.21 -6.15
C ASN A 32 19.97 6.02 -6.82
N GLY A 33 18.90 5.97 -6.01
CA GLY A 33 17.53 5.99 -6.52
C GLY A 33 16.95 4.61 -6.86
N PHE A 34 17.63 3.53 -6.48
CA PHE A 34 17.06 2.19 -6.51
C PHE A 34 16.13 1.99 -5.30
N ARG A 35 15.13 1.12 -5.45
CA ARG A 35 14.12 0.80 -4.45
C ARG A 35 13.98 -0.72 -4.33
N TRP A 36 13.69 -1.18 -3.12
CA TRP A 36 13.45 -2.60 -2.87
C TRP A 36 12.10 -3.03 -3.43
N PHE A 37 12.11 -4.02 -4.32
CA PHE A 37 10.91 -4.64 -4.86
C PHE A 37 10.64 -5.96 -4.13
N ARG A 38 9.77 -5.90 -3.12
CA ARG A 38 9.46 -7.06 -2.26
C ARG A 38 9.02 -8.31 -3.02
N SER A 39 8.31 -8.15 -4.14
CA SER A 39 7.83 -9.27 -4.96
C SER A 39 8.93 -9.95 -5.78
N LEU A 40 10.02 -9.23 -6.08
CA LEU A 40 11.14 -9.75 -6.87
C LEU A 40 12.33 -10.14 -5.97
N GLY A 41 12.40 -9.63 -4.74
CA GLY A 41 13.56 -9.83 -3.87
C GLY A 41 14.80 -9.07 -4.34
N LEU A 42 14.62 -8.03 -5.17
CA LEU A 42 15.70 -7.27 -5.81
C LEU A 42 15.56 -5.77 -5.58
N MET A 43 16.65 -5.03 -5.80
CA MET A 43 16.63 -3.57 -5.90
C MET A 43 16.42 -3.18 -7.36
N GLY A 44 15.70 -2.10 -7.63
CA GLY A 44 15.52 -1.63 -9.00
C GLY A 44 15.03 -0.20 -9.11
N ILE A 45 14.94 0.32 -10.34
CA ILE A 45 14.41 1.67 -10.59
C ILE A 45 12.90 1.57 -10.81
N GLN A 46 12.12 2.29 -10.00
CA GLN A 46 10.66 2.29 -10.11
C GLN A 46 10.19 2.83 -11.47
N SER A 47 9.17 2.18 -12.05
CA SER A 47 8.57 2.61 -13.33
C SER A 47 9.56 2.65 -14.50
N SER A 48 10.54 1.75 -14.52
CA SER A 48 11.55 1.64 -15.59
C SER A 48 11.18 0.67 -16.71
N ARG A 49 10.21 -0.23 -16.49
CA ARG A 49 9.67 -1.12 -17.53
C ARG A 49 9.12 -0.31 -18.70
N ASP A 50 9.36 -0.82 -19.90
CA ASP A 50 8.91 -0.25 -21.18
C ASP A 50 9.38 1.20 -21.41
N ARG A 51 10.49 1.60 -20.76
CA ARG A 51 11.15 2.89 -20.94
C ARG A 51 12.62 2.69 -21.27
N GLN A 52 13.24 3.69 -21.90
CA GLN A 52 14.68 3.69 -22.10
C GLN A 52 15.42 3.64 -20.75
N PRO A 53 16.60 3.00 -20.70
CA PRO A 53 17.39 2.88 -19.48
C PRO A 53 17.73 4.26 -18.94
N ASN A 54 17.54 4.46 -17.64
CA ASN A 54 18.04 5.67 -16.98
C ASN A 54 19.54 5.51 -16.71
N GLU A 55 20.34 5.68 -17.77
CA GLU A 55 21.78 5.43 -17.74
C GLU A 55 22.49 6.32 -16.70
N HIS A 56 22.00 7.53 -16.46
CA HIS A 56 22.56 8.40 -15.42
C HIS A 56 22.46 7.77 -14.02
N LYS A 57 21.31 7.20 -13.66
CA LYS A 57 21.15 6.51 -12.36
C LYS A 57 21.94 5.21 -12.29
N ILE A 58 21.95 4.44 -13.40
CA ILE A 58 22.68 3.16 -13.49
C ILE A 58 24.17 3.39 -13.34
N SER A 59 24.75 4.30 -14.13
CA SER A 59 26.18 4.63 -14.08
C SER A 59 26.61 5.20 -12.73
N ARG A 60 25.82 6.08 -12.12
CA ARG A 60 26.11 6.63 -10.78
C ARG A 60 26.10 5.53 -9.70
N ALA A 61 25.16 4.59 -9.79
CA ALA A 61 25.08 3.46 -8.87
C ALA A 61 26.26 2.50 -9.05
N ALA A 62 26.56 2.12 -10.30
CA ALA A 62 27.70 1.25 -10.63
C ALA A 62 29.01 1.84 -10.10
N ARG A 63 29.27 3.12 -10.38
CA ARG A 63 30.46 3.82 -9.88
C ARG A 63 30.53 3.83 -8.36
N ALA A 64 29.43 4.10 -7.67
CA ALA A 64 29.42 4.12 -6.20
C ALA A 64 29.70 2.74 -5.58
N LEU A 65 29.28 1.66 -6.25
CA LEU A 65 29.54 0.28 -5.83
C LEU A 65 31.00 -0.13 -6.12
N GLU A 66 31.54 0.25 -7.27
CA GLU A 66 32.94 0.04 -7.63
C GLU A 66 33.88 0.81 -6.69
N GLU A 67 33.58 2.08 -6.39
CA GLU A 67 34.33 2.91 -5.42
C GLU A 67 34.34 2.31 -4.01
N ALA A 68 33.31 1.50 -3.67
CA ALA A 68 33.22 0.77 -2.41
C ALA A 68 33.90 -0.62 -2.46
N GLY A 69 34.52 -1.00 -3.58
CA GLY A 69 35.27 -2.25 -3.73
C GLY A 69 34.41 -3.47 -4.09
N HIS A 70 33.22 -3.26 -4.66
CA HIS A 70 32.41 -4.32 -5.25
C HIS A 70 32.70 -4.48 -6.74
N THR A 71 32.46 -5.67 -7.27
CA THR A 71 32.53 -5.95 -8.71
C THR A 71 31.16 -5.71 -9.30
N VAL A 72 31.06 -4.88 -10.34
CA VAL A 72 29.76 -4.53 -10.95
C VAL A 72 29.76 -4.90 -12.42
N THR A 73 28.74 -5.63 -12.83
CA THR A 73 28.42 -5.91 -14.23
C THR A 73 27.17 -5.12 -14.61
N VAL A 74 27.22 -4.38 -15.71
CA VAL A 74 26.08 -3.60 -16.21
C VAL A 74 25.68 -4.13 -17.58
N GLU A 75 24.45 -4.64 -17.67
CA GLU A 75 23.87 -5.21 -18.88
C GLU A 75 22.65 -4.38 -19.30
N ILE A 76 22.71 -3.76 -20.47
CA ILE A 76 21.66 -2.87 -20.96
C ILE A 76 21.19 -3.34 -22.32
N ASP A 77 19.95 -3.83 -22.36
CA ASP A 77 19.20 -4.03 -23.59
C ASP A 77 18.35 -2.80 -23.90
N ARG A 78 18.57 -2.19 -25.08
CA ARG A 78 17.86 -0.99 -25.55
C ARG A 78 16.77 -1.30 -26.56
N THR A 79 16.53 -2.59 -26.83
CA THR A 79 15.48 -3.01 -27.73
C THR A 79 14.12 -2.69 -27.13
N HIS A 80 13.21 -2.23 -27.99
CA HIS A 80 11.82 -2.00 -27.61
C HIS A 80 11.03 -3.29 -27.81
N ARG A 81 10.12 -3.57 -26.87
CA ARG A 81 9.09 -4.59 -27.08
C ARG A 81 8.08 -4.13 -28.13
N ASP A 82 7.42 -5.10 -28.77
CA ASP A 82 6.27 -4.82 -29.59
C ASP A 82 5.20 -4.10 -28.74
N PRO A 83 4.73 -2.90 -29.16
CA PRO A 83 3.65 -2.19 -28.47
C PRO A 83 2.41 -3.05 -28.21
N ALA A 84 2.10 -4.00 -29.10
CA ALA A 84 0.96 -4.90 -28.95
C ALA A 84 1.13 -5.86 -27.76
N GLU A 85 2.31 -6.46 -27.62
CA GLU A 85 2.65 -7.32 -26.48
C GLU A 85 2.66 -6.51 -25.17
N ALA A 86 3.25 -5.31 -25.19
CA ALA A 86 3.30 -4.44 -24.02
C ALA A 86 1.90 -3.96 -23.57
N GLU A 87 0.96 -3.75 -24.50
CA GLU A 87 -0.45 -3.47 -24.18
C GLU A 87 -1.16 -4.71 -23.64
N ALA A 88 -0.95 -5.88 -24.24
CA ALA A 88 -1.54 -7.14 -23.77
C ALA A 88 -1.12 -7.46 -22.33
N ASP A 89 0.17 -7.30 -21.99
CA ASP A 89 0.70 -7.47 -20.63
C ASP A 89 0.13 -6.44 -19.65
N ARG A 90 -0.12 -5.21 -20.10
CA ARG A 90 -0.77 -4.18 -19.27
C ARG A 90 -2.23 -4.55 -19.01
N ALA A 91 -2.95 -5.01 -20.02
CA ALA A 91 -4.32 -5.49 -19.90
C ALA A 91 -4.42 -6.70 -18.97
N ALA A 92 -3.51 -7.68 -19.10
CA ALA A 92 -3.43 -8.86 -18.24
C ALA A 92 -3.24 -8.47 -16.77
N ARG A 93 -2.26 -7.59 -16.47
CA ARG A 93 -2.04 -7.08 -15.10
C ARG A 93 -3.25 -6.33 -14.55
N GLN A 94 -3.96 -5.59 -15.39
CA GLN A 94 -5.18 -4.90 -14.98
C GLN A 94 -6.31 -5.89 -14.69
N ALA A 95 -6.45 -6.96 -15.48
CA ALA A 95 -7.42 -8.02 -15.25
C ALA A 95 -7.14 -8.78 -13.94
N GLU A 96 -5.87 -9.15 -13.67
CA GLU A 96 -5.47 -9.75 -12.39
C GLU A 96 -5.80 -8.86 -11.20
N ARG A 97 -5.57 -7.54 -11.34
CA ARG A 97 -5.92 -6.56 -10.31
C ARG A 97 -7.42 -6.51 -10.06
N VAL A 98 -8.24 -6.58 -11.11
CA VAL A 98 -9.70 -6.63 -10.99
C VAL A 98 -10.12 -7.90 -10.26
N ALA A 99 -9.65 -9.07 -10.70
CA ALA A 99 -9.95 -10.35 -10.06
C ALA A 99 -9.54 -10.38 -8.57
N ALA A 100 -8.39 -9.80 -8.22
CA ALA A 100 -7.95 -9.70 -6.83
C ALA A 100 -8.87 -8.80 -5.98
N LEU A 101 -9.42 -7.73 -6.56
CA LEU A 101 -10.38 -6.85 -5.89
C LEU A 101 -11.75 -7.51 -5.74
N GLU A 102 -12.22 -8.25 -6.75
CA GLU A 102 -13.45 -9.05 -6.71
C GLU A 102 -13.36 -10.11 -5.60
N ASN A 103 -12.30 -10.92 -5.58
CA ASN A 103 -12.04 -11.89 -4.51
C ASN A 103 -12.02 -11.25 -3.12
N LYS A 104 -11.56 -10.00 -3.00
CA LYS A 104 -11.58 -9.26 -1.73
C LYS A 104 -13.00 -8.81 -1.37
N ALA A 105 -13.80 -8.38 -2.35
CA ALA A 105 -15.20 -8.02 -2.17
C ALA A 105 -16.02 -9.25 -1.74
N ASP A 106 -15.83 -10.40 -2.38
CA ASP A 106 -16.54 -11.65 -2.05
C ASP A 106 -16.26 -12.11 -0.62
N ARG A 107 -14.98 -12.11 -0.22
CA ARG A 107 -14.62 -12.41 1.18
C ARG A 107 -15.27 -11.44 2.16
N ARG A 108 -15.41 -10.16 1.79
CA ARG A 108 -16.07 -9.17 2.65
C ARG A 108 -17.58 -9.40 2.71
N ALA A 109 -18.21 -9.73 1.60
CA ALA A 109 -19.63 -10.07 1.55
C ALA A 109 -19.94 -11.30 2.41
N ALA A 110 -19.10 -12.35 2.33
CA ALA A 110 -19.22 -13.52 3.19
C ALA A 110 -19.10 -13.16 4.68
N GLN A 111 -18.11 -12.34 5.07
CA GLN A 111 -17.97 -11.88 6.47
C GLN A 111 -19.17 -11.08 6.97
N ILE A 112 -19.83 -10.32 6.09
CA ILE A 112 -21.06 -9.59 6.43
C ILE A 112 -22.22 -10.56 6.62
N ALA A 113 -22.40 -11.52 5.69
CA ALA A 113 -23.44 -12.54 5.76
C ALA A 113 -23.32 -13.42 7.01
N ASP A 114 -22.09 -13.76 7.40
CA ASP A 114 -21.77 -14.54 8.61
C ASP A 114 -21.83 -13.69 9.90
N GLY A 115 -22.15 -12.40 9.80
CA GLY A 115 -22.24 -11.48 10.94
C GLY A 115 -20.90 -11.12 11.59
N GLN A 116 -19.77 -11.51 11.00
CA GLN A 116 -18.42 -11.20 11.49
C GLN A 116 -18.02 -9.73 11.22
N ALA A 117 -18.64 -9.11 10.22
CA ALA A 117 -18.39 -7.74 9.82
C ALA A 117 -19.69 -6.96 9.66
N GLY A 118 -19.68 -5.67 10.05
CA GLY A 118 -20.81 -4.79 9.79
C GLY A 118 -20.87 -4.30 8.34
N ASP A 119 -22.09 -4.14 7.83
CA ASP A 119 -22.41 -3.53 6.53
C ASP A 119 -22.65 -2.03 6.69
N TYR A 120 -21.60 -1.31 7.06
CA TYR A 120 -21.67 0.14 7.26
C TYR A 120 -21.23 0.88 6.00
N SER A 121 -21.98 1.91 5.63
CA SER A 121 -21.74 2.73 4.45
C SER A 121 -22.24 4.16 4.68
N PRO A 122 -21.93 5.10 3.77
CA PRO A 122 -22.51 6.45 3.82
C PRO A 122 -24.04 6.49 3.73
N ASP A 123 -24.67 5.41 3.25
CA ASP A 123 -26.12 5.30 3.10
C ASP A 123 -26.78 4.78 4.40
N THR A 124 -26.02 4.13 5.29
CA THR A 124 -26.53 3.56 6.55
C THR A 124 -26.21 4.41 7.78
N ILE A 125 -25.21 5.29 7.71
CA ILE A 125 -24.78 6.15 8.81
C ILE A 125 -24.96 7.62 8.43
N THR A 126 -25.48 8.41 9.37
CA THR A 126 -25.65 9.86 9.25
C THR A 126 -24.77 10.63 10.24
N ALA A 127 -24.56 11.93 9.99
CA ALA A 127 -23.87 12.77 10.96
C ALA A 127 -24.76 12.98 12.20
N GLY A 128 -24.20 12.80 13.40
CA GLY A 128 -24.93 12.78 14.66
C GLY A 128 -25.17 11.38 15.24
N ASP A 129 -25.04 10.32 14.43
CA ASP A 129 -25.14 8.93 14.89
C ASP A 129 -23.98 8.56 15.82
N LEU A 130 -24.18 7.54 16.66
CA LEU A 130 -23.13 6.93 17.47
C LEU A 130 -22.58 5.69 16.78
N VAL A 131 -21.25 5.63 16.62
CA VAL A 131 -20.56 4.45 16.08
C VAL A 131 -19.62 3.85 17.12
N LYS A 132 -19.57 2.52 17.19
CA LYS A 132 -18.66 1.82 18.11
C LYS A 132 -17.31 1.59 17.46
N ILE A 133 -16.28 2.22 17.99
CA ILE A 133 -14.89 2.07 17.54
C ILE A 133 -14.06 1.27 18.53
N ARG A 134 -13.01 0.61 18.03
CA ARG A 134 -12.24 -0.39 18.79
C ARG A 134 -11.73 0.08 20.16
N HIS A 135 -11.23 1.31 20.24
CA HIS A 135 -10.47 1.79 21.40
C HIS A 135 -11.23 2.75 22.32
N TYR A 136 -12.25 3.46 21.82
CA TYR A 136 -12.93 4.52 22.57
C TYR A 136 -14.43 4.24 22.78
N GLY A 137 -14.93 3.09 22.36
CA GLY A 137 -16.34 2.73 22.52
C GLY A 137 -17.25 3.49 21.55
N TRP A 138 -18.42 3.92 22.02
CA TRP A 138 -19.39 4.67 21.22
C TRP A 138 -18.95 6.12 21.06
N THR A 139 -18.84 6.59 19.82
CA THR A 139 -18.34 7.94 19.49
C THR A 139 -19.28 8.59 18.47
N PRO A 140 -19.61 9.89 18.63
CA PRO A 140 -20.47 10.58 17.68
C PRO A 140 -19.76 10.81 16.34
N VAL A 141 -20.52 10.61 15.26
CA VAL A 141 -20.10 10.91 13.90
C VAL A 141 -20.24 12.41 13.65
N LEU A 142 -19.13 13.08 13.33
CA LEU A 142 -19.13 14.49 12.97
C LEU A 142 -19.43 14.73 11.50
N ARG A 143 -18.92 13.83 10.64
CA ARG A 143 -19.06 13.95 9.19
C ARG A 143 -18.97 12.58 8.51
N ILE A 144 -19.81 12.37 7.52
CA ILE A 144 -19.74 11.22 6.62
C ILE A 144 -18.81 11.50 5.42
N ASN A 145 -17.97 10.51 5.08
CA ASN A 145 -17.18 10.49 3.85
C ASN A 145 -17.47 9.19 3.09
N LYS A 146 -17.02 9.12 1.83
CA LYS A 146 -17.29 7.96 0.95
C LYS A 146 -16.81 6.60 1.51
N LYS A 147 -15.71 6.58 2.26
CA LYS A 147 -15.10 5.33 2.79
C LYS A 147 -14.88 5.34 4.30
N THR A 148 -15.15 6.47 4.95
CA THR A 148 -14.80 6.71 6.35
C THR A 148 -15.83 7.62 7.00
N VAL A 149 -15.89 7.59 8.32
CA VAL A 149 -16.58 8.59 9.14
C VAL A 149 -15.55 9.41 9.90
N SER A 150 -15.74 10.72 9.98
CA SER A 150 -14.95 11.59 10.84
C SER A 150 -15.54 11.56 12.25
N VAL A 151 -14.71 11.24 13.23
CA VAL A 151 -15.07 11.17 14.64
C VAL A 151 -14.11 12.02 15.46
N GLU A 152 -14.47 12.30 16.70
CA GLU A 152 -13.66 13.06 17.64
C GLU A 152 -13.50 12.25 18.93
N THR A 153 -12.25 11.92 19.27
CA THR A 153 -11.94 11.04 20.41
C THR A 153 -10.99 11.73 21.39
N PRO A 154 -11.01 11.35 22.69
CA PRO A 154 -10.02 11.83 23.64
C PRO A 154 -8.58 11.48 23.22
N ALA A 155 -7.63 12.36 23.52
CA ALA A 155 -6.21 12.06 23.33
C ALA A 155 -5.77 10.88 24.23
N PRO A 156 -4.88 9.99 23.76
CA PRO A 156 -4.47 8.78 24.49
C PRO A 156 -3.89 8.99 25.91
N PHE A 157 -3.40 10.18 26.24
CA PHE A 157 -2.76 10.48 27.52
C PHE A 157 -3.40 11.68 28.26
N GLY A 158 -4.67 11.95 27.98
CA GLY A 158 -5.36 13.17 28.44
C GLY A 158 -4.95 14.39 27.62
N GLY A 159 -5.90 15.32 27.43
CA GLY A 159 -5.69 16.51 26.60
C GLY A 159 -6.89 16.82 25.71
N ARG A 160 -6.64 17.64 24.67
CA ARG A 160 -7.68 18.05 23.72
C ARG A 160 -8.21 16.87 22.91
N MET A 161 -9.46 16.94 22.48
CA MET A 161 -10.03 15.94 21.58
C MET A 161 -9.33 15.98 20.22
N ILE A 162 -9.14 14.81 19.63
CA ILE A 162 -8.47 14.62 18.34
C ILE A 162 -9.51 14.17 17.31
N ARG A 163 -9.59 14.93 16.23
CA ARG A 163 -10.38 14.57 15.05
C ARG A 163 -9.58 13.63 14.17
N HIS A 164 -10.17 12.51 13.82
CA HIS A 164 -9.61 11.59 12.85
C HIS A 164 -10.73 10.86 12.11
N THR A 165 -10.36 10.08 11.10
CA THR A 165 -11.32 9.32 10.30
C THR A 165 -11.19 7.82 10.57
N VAL A 166 -12.32 7.16 10.73
CA VAL A 166 -12.39 5.70 10.91
C VAL A 166 -13.04 5.07 9.67
N PRO A 167 -12.41 4.07 9.04
CA PRO A 167 -13.01 3.33 7.93
C PRO A 167 -14.27 2.58 8.35
N TYR A 168 -15.31 2.56 7.51
CA TYR A 168 -16.52 1.78 7.77
C TYR A 168 -16.24 0.31 8.14
N PRO A 169 -15.27 -0.37 7.50
CA PRO A 169 -14.97 -1.75 7.84
C PRO A 169 -14.47 -2.00 9.27
N GLU A 170 -14.01 -0.97 9.98
CA GLU A 170 -13.48 -1.06 11.34
C GLU A 170 -14.54 -0.76 12.42
N LEU A 171 -15.71 -0.27 12.01
CA LEU A 171 -16.82 -0.02 12.93
C LEU A 171 -17.39 -1.34 13.44
N ARG A 172 -17.75 -1.35 14.72
CA ARG A 172 -18.24 -2.54 15.45
C ARG A 172 -19.71 -2.45 15.83
N GLY A 173 -20.36 -1.33 15.52
CA GLY A 173 -21.71 -1.01 15.94
C GLY A 173 -22.11 0.37 15.43
N HIS A 174 -23.41 0.56 15.21
CA HIS A 174 -24.05 1.82 14.83
C HIS A 174 -25.34 1.96 15.63
N ARG A 175 -25.64 3.20 16.04
CA ARG A 175 -26.89 3.61 16.68
C ARG A 175 -27.33 4.94 16.09
N PRO A 176 -28.56 5.03 15.53
CA PRO A 176 -29.09 6.27 15.00
C PRO A 176 -29.22 7.37 16.06
N GLN A 177 -29.08 8.63 15.63
CA GLN A 177 -29.35 9.77 16.48
C GLN A 177 -30.80 9.75 16.98
N GLY A 178 -30.99 9.61 18.29
CA GLY A 178 -32.31 9.58 18.95
C GLY A 178 -32.72 8.23 19.52
N GLU A 179 -31.93 7.17 19.33
CA GLU A 179 -32.12 5.90 20.04
C GLU A 179 -31.62 6.06 21.49
N THR A 180 -32.50 6.53 22.37
CA THR A 180 -32.23 6.66 23.81
C THR A 180 -31.88 5.31 24.41
N THR A 181 -30.76 5.25 25.13
CA THR A 181 -30.38 4.11 25.97
C THR A 181 -31.40 3.96 27.09
N ASP A 182 -32.52 3.29 26.83
CA ASP A 182 -33.39 2.81 27.89
C ASP A 182 -32.80 1.51 28.42
N THR A 183 -31.81 1.65 29.30
CA THR A 183 -31.42 0.59 30.23
C THR A 183 -31.09 1.28 31.53
N ALA A 184 -32.15 1.50 32.31
CA ALA A 184 -32.05 1.64 33.75
C ALA A 184 -31.32 0.41 34.31
N GLU A 185 -30.07 0.58 34.75
CA GLU A 185 -29.48 -0.31 35.75
C GLU A 185 -30.13 0.03 37.09
N ALA A 186 -31.16 -0.75 37.44
CA ALA A 186 -31.61 -0.89 38.81
C ALA A 186 -30.87 -2.07 39.45
N VAL A 187 -29.97 -1.79 40.39
CA VAL A 187 -29.78 -2.52 41.66
C VAL A 187 -29.27 -1.52 42.70
#